data_AF-A0A7S4SZF9-F1
#
_entry.id   AF-A0A7S4SZF9-F1
#
_cell.length_a   1.000
_cell.length_b   1.000
_cell.length_c   1.000
_cell.angle_alpha   90.00
_cell.angle_beta   90.00
_cell.angle_gamma   90.00
#
_symmetry.space_group_name_H-M   'P 1'
#
loop_
_entity.id
_entity.type
_entity.pdbx_description
1 polymer ?
#
loop_
_entity_poly.entity_id
_entity_poly.type
_entity_poly.pdbx_seq_one_letter_code
_entity_poly.pdbx_strand_id
1 'polypeptide(L)'
;PWLVNEWSKSWGGFDVATNIANTMMRDYNGIDISSKLYLSSGETEEGEMMELCEEFGTNAILLPHGSIRIIKEVKNHGTKKSDDDDESTTSGALSGAVSKWPRYEEGVWWIQDAAAALPALALRNAFDIIGSNENGNKDLSSLYVVDMCAAPGGKTSQLLSMGFGHVTAVESNARRSRRLIENLNRLGFYTSSSSSEEDGGEEALLSQEEGERKPLCDVVISDGRSWLPSSSKEEEDTGDSSEGVAAEASVVNGILLDVPCSATGTGAHNPDVLRKDPDLG
;
A
#
# COMPACT_ATOMS: atom_id res chain seq x y z
N PRO A 1 -16.23 8.18 -16.41
CA PRO A 1 -17.21 9.31 -16.25
C PRO A 1 -17.95 9.31 -14.91
N TRP A 2 -18.64 8.21 -14.54
CA TRP A 2 -19.37 8.13 -13.27
C TRP A 2 -18.45 8.27 -12.04
N LEU A 3 -17.38 7.48 -11.96
CA LEU A 3 -16.43 7.48 -10.83
C LEU A 3 -15.82 8.87 -10.57
N VAL A 4 -15.42 9.57 -11.63
CA VAL A 4 -14.85 10.92 -11.55
C VAL A 4 -15.88 11.92 -11.01
N ASN A 5 -17.12 11.84 -11.50
CA ASN A 5 -18.21 12.71 -11.05
C ASN A 5 -18.62 12.43 -9.60
N GLU A 6 -18.62 11.17 -9.17
CA GLU A 6 -18.90 10.80 -7.79
C GLU A 6 -17.78 11.26 -6.85
N TRP A 7 -16.52 11.06 -7.27
CA TRP A 7 -15.36 11.52 -6.52
C TRP A 7 -15.37 13.02 -6.29
N SER A 8 -15.62 13.82 -7.33
CA SER A 8 -15.65 15.28 -7.21
C SER A 8 -16.72 15.80 -6.25
N LYS A 9 -17.78 15.02 -6.04
CA LYS A 9 -18.90 15.40 -5.15
C LYS A 9 -18.65 14.96 -3.71
N SER A 10 -18.04 13.79 -3.54
CA SER A 10 -18.07 13.06 -2.28
C SER A 10 -16.70 12.90 -1.62
N TRP A 11 -15.60 12.94 -2.39
CA TRP A 11 -14.27 12.50 -1.92
C TRP A 11 -13.12 13.42 -2.30
N GLY A 12 -13.36 14.63 -2.82
CA GLY A 12 -12.32 15.66 -2.97
C GLY A 12 -12.23 16.28 -4.37
N GLY A 13 -11.10 16.93 -4.65
CA GLY A 13 -10.88 17.68 -5.89
C GLY A 13 -10.94 16.82 -7.15
N PHE A 14 -11.43 17.41 -8.24
CA PHE A 14 -11.66 16.74 -9.52
C PHE A 14 -10.38 16.14 -10.14
N ASP A 15 -9.22 16.74 -9.87
CA ASP A 15 -7.99 16.47 -10.62
C ASP A 15 -7.39 15.08 -10.33
N VAL A 16 -7.33 14.64 -9.07
CA VAL A 16 -6.69 13.38 -8.68
C VAL A 16 -7.42 12.17 -9.28
N ALA A 17 -8.73 12.10 -9.11
CA ALA A 17 -9.53 10.99 -9.66
C ALA A 17 -9.60 11.02 -11.19
N THR A 18 -9.60 12.22 -11.79
CA THR A 18 -9.52 12.36 -13.24
C THR A 18 -8.18 11.83 -13.77
N ASN A 19 -7.08 12.19 -13.10
CA ASN A 19 -5.74 11.71 -13.46
C ASN A 19 -5.64 10.20 -13.35
N ILE A 20 -6.11 9.60 -12.25
CA ILE A 20 -6.14 8.15 -12.08
C ILE A 20 -7.02 7.48 -13.14
N ALA A 21 -8.24 7.99 -13.37
CA ALA A 21 -9.15 7.43 -14.38
C ALA A 21 -8.54 7.50 -15.79
N ASN A 22 -7.85 8.58 -16.14
CA ASN A 22 -7.15 8.72 -17.42
C ASN A 22 -6.00 7.73 -17.55
N THR A 23 -5.24 7.50 -16.47
CA THR A 23 -4.18 6.47 -16.42
C THR A 23 -4.75 5.07 -16.63
N MET A 24 -5.92 4.77 -16.04
CA MET A 24 -6.60 3.48 -16.21
C MET A 24 -7.13 3.25 -17.63
N MET A 25 -7.47 4.31 -18.37
CA MET A 25 -8.05 4.17 -19.72
C MET A 25 -7.00 4.05 -20.84
N ARG A 26 -5.71 4.28 -20.56
CA ARG A 26 -4.63 4.23 -21.55
C ARG A 26 -3.90 2.89 -21.50
N ASP A 27 -3.43 2.41 -22.67
CA ASP A 27 -2.77 1.11 -22.91
C ASP A 27 -2.02 0.57 -21.68
N TYR A 28 -2.59 -0.49 -21.10
CA TYR A 28 -2.22 -1.06 -19.79
C TYR A 28 -0.95 -1.91 -19.82
N ASN A 29 -0.03 -1.65 -20.73
CA ASN A 29 1.17 -2.46 -20.92
C ASN A 29 2.31 -2.04 -19.97
N GLY A 30 2.03 -2.00 -18.66
CA GLY A 30 3.00 -1.56 -17.65
C GLY A 30 2.74 -2.10 -16.25
N ILE A 31 3.68 -1.82 -15.36
CA ILE A 31 3.56 -2.02 -13.91
C ILE A 31 3.53 -0.65 -13.26
N ASP A 32 2.50 -0.36 -12.48
CA ASP A 32 2.42 0.86 -11.69
C ASP A 32 3.06 0.63 -10.32
N ILE A 33 3.89 1.59 -9.91
CA ILE A 33 4.47 1.65 -8.58
C ILE A 33 4.08 2.96 -7.89
N SER A 34 3.84 2.86 -6.59
CA SER A 34 3.63 4.01 -5.70
C SER A 34 4.85 4.18 -4.79
N SER A 35 5.11 5.41 -4.37
CA SER A 35 6.34 5.78 -3.66
C SER A 35 6.03 6.54 -2.37
N LYS A 36 6.91 6.39 -1.37
CA LYS A 36 6.88 7.21 -0.15
C LYS A 36 7.12 8.70 -0.42
N LEU A 37 7.80 9.00 -1.52
CA LEU A 37 8.30 10.34 -1.87
C LEU A 37 7.22 11.29 -2.44
N TYR A 38 5.97 10.84 -2.58
CA TYR A 38 4.92 11.65 -3.23
C TYR A 38 3.90 12.25 -2.26
N LEU A 39 3.93 11.83 -0.99
CA LEU A 39 2.83 12.14 -0.04
C LEU A 39 3.17 13.20 0.99
N SER A 40 4.42 13.66 1.04
CA SER A 40 4.83 14.90 1.69
C SER A 40 4.95 16.01 0.64
N SER A 41 4.47 17.19 0.94
CA SER A 41 4.29 18.27 -0.05
C SER A 41 5.50 19.22 -0.05
N GLY A 42 6.67 18.74 -0.48
CA GLY A 42 7.92 19.50 -0.54
C GLY A 42 8.61 19.50 -1.92
N GLU A 43 9.20 20.63 -2.31
CA GLU A 43 9.96 20.78 -3.59
C GLU A 43 11.15 19.81 -3.70
N THR A 44 11.71 19.38 -2.57
CA THR A 44 12.84 18.44 -2.50
C THR A 44 12.47 17.03 -3.00
N GLU A 45 11.20 16.66 -2.91
CA GLU A 45 10.70 15.31 -3.12
C GLU A 45 10.33 15.04 -4.59
N GLU A 46 9.94 16.09 -5.32
CA GLU A 46 9.75 16.01 -6.77
C GLU A 46 11.07 15.67 -7.48
N GLY A 47 12.19 16.20 -6.97
CA GLY A 47 13.55 15.87 -7.43
C GLY A 47 13.88 14.38 -7.22
N GLU A 48 13.65 13.85 -6.01
CA GLU A 48 13.93 12.44 -5.71
C GLU A 48 13.04 11.47 -6.53
N MET A 49 11.80 11.87 -6.82
CA MET A 49 10.91 11.10 -7.71
C MET A 49 11.39 11.12 -9.17
N MET A 50 11.91 12.25 -9.65
CA MET A 50 12.53 12.32 -10.98
C MET A 50 13.80 11.46 -11.05
N GLU A 51 14.67 11.52 -10.04
CA GLU A 51 15.86 10.67 -9.94
C GLU A 51 15.49 9.18 -9.96
N LEU A 52 14.49 8.80 -9.15
CA LEU A 52 14.00 7.43 -9.14
C LEU A 52 13.49 7.02 -10.53
N CYS A 53 12.73 7.88 -11.21
CA CYS A 53 12.25 7.64 -12.58
C CYS A 53 13.42 7.48 -13.58
N GLU A 54 14.48 8.27 -13.44
CA GLU A 54 15.70 8.16 -14.26
C GLU A 54 16.45 6.86 -14.00
N GLU A 55 16.53 6.39 -12.76
CA GLU A 55 17.13 5.10 -12.41
C GLU A 55 16.37 3.92 -13.01
N PHE A 56 15.05 4.03 -13.15
CA PHE A 56 14.25 3.03 -13.87
C PHE A 56 14.47 3.06 -15.40
N GLY A 57 15.12 4.10 -15.92
CA GLY A 57 15.48 4.26 -17.32
C GLY A 57 14.33 4.73 -18.22
N THR A 58 14.54 4.67 -19.53
CA THR A 58 13.65 5.27 -20.56
C THR A 58 12.24 4.67 -20.63
N ASN A 59 11.99 3.55 -19.94
CA ASN A 59 10.70 2.88 -19.91
C ASN A 59 9.84 3.25 -18.70
N ALA A 60 10.31 4.19 -17.87
CA ALA A 60 9.56 4.73 -16.74
C ALA A 60 8.88 6.05 -17.09
N ILE A 61 7.65 6.22 -16.62
CA ILE A 61 6.86 7.44 -16.80
C ILE A 61 6.30 7.86 -15.45
N LEU A 62 6.67 9.05 -14.97
CA LEU A 62 5.99 9.69 -13.85
C LEU A 62 4.57 10.11 -14.29
N LEU A 63 3.56 9.59 -13.59
CA LEU A 63 2.16 9.84 -13.88
C LEU A 63 1.68 11.11 -13.15
N PRO A 64 0.64 11.80 -13.66
CA PRO A 64 0.16 13.06 -13.07
C PRO A 64 -0.37 12.97 -11.63
N HIS A 65 -0.53 11.76 -11.10
CA HIS A 65 -0.96 11.50 -9.72
C HIS A 65 0.17 10.91 -8.86
N GLY A 66 1.43 10.98 -9.33
CA GLY A 66 2.62 10.67 -8.55
C GLY A 66 3.11 9.23 -8.55
N SER A 67 2.34 8.31 -9.14
CA SER A 67 2.85 6.96 -9.39
C SER A 67 3.83 6.97 -10.56
N ILE A 68 4.71 5.97 -10.61
CA ILE A 68 5.57 5.73 -11.76
C ILE A 68 5.05 4.49 -12.49
N ARG A 69 4.90 4.58 -13.81
CA ARG A 69 4.56 3.46 -14.67
C ARG A 69 5.81 2.94 -15.37
N ILE A 70 6.12 1.68 -15.17
CA ILE A 70 7.18 0.96 -15.89
C ILE A 70 6.56 0.22 -17.06
N ILE A 71 6.83 0.68 -18.29
CA ILE A 71 6.33 0.06 -19.52
C ILE A 71 7.05 -1.26 -19.76
N LYS A 72 6.28 -2.31 -20.00
CA LYS A 72 6.83 -3.61 -20.43
C LYS A 72 7.08 -3.57 -21.93
N GLU A 73 8.31 -3.82 -22.35
CA GLU A 73 8.57 -4.08 -23.77
C GLU A 73 7.80 -5.33 -24.24
N VAL A 74 7.10 -5.21 -25.36
CA VAL A 74 6.50 -6.36 -26.03
C VAL A 74 7.64 -7.14 -26.66
N LYS A 75 8.01 -8.27 -26.05
CA LYS A 75 8.92 -9.23 -26.69
C LYS A 75 8.25 -9.78 -27.95
N ASN A 76 8.64 -9.27 -29.12
CA ASN A 76 8.31 -9.90 -30.39
C ASN A 76 8.86 -11.33 -30.37
N HIS A 77 7.99 -12.33 -30.34
CA HIS A 77 8.32 -13.76 -30.36
C HIS A 77 8.83 -14.21 -31.75
N GLY A 78 9.86 -13.55 -32.28
CA GLY A 78 10.30 -13.76 -33.67
C GLY A 78 11.79 -13.62 -33.97
N THR A 79 12.61 -13.07 -33.09
CA THR A 79 14.05 -12.91 -33.34
C THR A 79 14.87 -13.75 -32.37
N LYS A 80 15.48 -14.82 -32.89
CA LYS A 80 16.58 -15.53 -32.22
C LYS A 80 17.69 -14.51 -31.98
N LYS A 81 18.05 -14.27 -30.71
CA LYS A 81 19.28 -13.58 -30.35
C LYS A 81 20.47 -14.42 -30.83
N SER A 82 21.40 -13.82 -31.56
CA SER A 82 22.71 -14.40 -31.88
C SER A 82 23.59 -14.35 -30.63
N ASP A 83 24.41 -15.37 -30.42
CA ASP A 83 25.23 -15.59 -29.21
C ASP A 83 26.45 -14.64 -29.07
N ASP A 84 26.55 -13.58 -29.89
CA ASP A 84 27.74 -12.70 -29.99
C ASP A 84 27.47 -11.20 -29.69
N ASP A 85 26.37 -10.86 -29.00
CA ASP A 85 26.12 -9.46 -28.62
C ASP A 85 26.81 -9.10 -27.29
N ASP A 86 27.91 -8.38 -27.45
CA ASP A 86 28.70 -7.66 -26.43
C ASP A 86 27.80 -6.97 -25.38
N GLU A 87 28.08 -7.23 -24.11
CA GLU A 87 27.32 -6.75 -22.94
C GLU A 87 27.67 -5.28 -22.64
N SER A 88 27.45 -4.41 -23.62
CA SER A 88 27.71 -2.98 -23.52
C SER A 88 26.54 -2.17 -24.08
N THR A 89 25.82 -1.55 -23.13
CA THR A 89 25.10 -0.30 -23.33
C THR A 89 23.94 -0.33 -24.32
N THR A 90 22.88 -1.07 -23.99
CA THR A 90 21.52 -0.63 -24.33
C THR A 90 20.71 -0.56 -23.04
N SER A 91 20.25 0.66 -22.71
CA SER A 91 19.27 0.97 -21.65
C SER A 91 17.92 0.32 -21.98
N GLY A 92 17.87 -1.01 -21.97
CA GLY A 92 16.71 -1.83 -22.29
C GLY A 92 15.82 -2.02 -21.06
N ALA A 93 14.52 -2.19 -21.31
CA ALA A 93 13.49 -2.33 -20.29
C ALA A 93 13.91 -3.21 -19.09
N LEU A 94 13.59 -2.71 -17.89
CA LEU A 94 13.72 -3.47 -16.66
C LEU A 94 13.01 -4.81 -16.80
N SER A 95 13.81 -5.86 -16.79
CA SER A 95 13.35 -7.23 -16.94
C SER A 95 13.90 -8.07 -15.79
N GLY A 96 13.18 -9.12 -15.41
CA GLY A 96 13.52 -9.96 -14.27
C GLY A 96 12.67 -9.68 -13.04
N ALA A 97 13.10 -10.23 -11.90
CA ALA A 97 12.38 -10.13 -10.64
C ALA A 97 12.32 -8.67 -10.17
N VAL A 98 11.12 -8.20 -9.80
CA VAL A 98 10.86 -6.87 -9.24
C VAL A 98 11.78 -6.56 -8.05
N SER A 99 12.16 -7.58 -7.29
CA SER A 99 13.06 -7.42 -6.14
C SER A 99 14.48 -6.96 -6.49
N LYS A 100 14.85 -7.00 -7.78
CA LYS A 100 16.14 -6.53 -8.28
C LYS A 100 16.07 -5.14 -8.90
N TRP A 101 14.90 -4.51 -8.88
CA TRP A 101 14.70 -3.19 -9.46
C TRP A 101 15.30 -2.10 -8.56
N PRO A 102 15.66 -0.94 -9.13
CA PRO A 102 16.26 0.17 -8.38
C PRO A 102 15.45 0.52 -7.13
N ARG A 103 16.14 0.77 -6.03
CA ARG A 103 15.58 1.17 -4.73
C ARG A 103 14.49 0.27 -4.14
N TYR A 104 14.37 -0.98 -4.62
CA TYR A 104 13.41 -1.93 -4.05
C TYR A 104 13.77 -2.30 -2.61
N GLU A 105 15.03 -2.68 -2.37
CA GLU A 105 15.48 -3.16 -1.05
C GLU A 105 15.49 -2.03 -0.01
N GLU A 106 15.79 -0.81 -0.43
CA GLU A 106 15.68 0.40 0.40
C GLU A 106 14.23 0.75 0.79
N GLY A 107 13.24 0.05 0.22
CA GLY A 107 11.85 0.24 0.59
C GLY A 107 11.28 1.59 0.17
N VAL A 108 11.78 2.17 -0.93
CA VAL A 108 11.33 3.50 -1.40
C VAL A 108 9.91 3.43 -2.00
N TRP A 109 9.57 2.31 -2.63
CA TRP A 109 8.32 2.14 -3.36
C TRP A 109 7.71 0.73 -3.20
N TRP A 110 6.46 0.59 -3.64
CA TRP A 110 5.72 -0.67 -3.74
C TRP A 110 4.91 -0.74 -5.03
N ILE A 111 4.56 -1.95 -5.47
CA ILE A 111 3.66 -2.13 -6.62
C ILE A 111 2.23 -1.80 -6.19
N GLN A 112 1.57 -0.93 -6.94
CA GLN A 112 0.16 -0.60 -6.73
C GLN A 112 -0.41 -0.02 -8.02
N ASP A 113 -1.43 -0.69 -8.56
CA ASP A 113 -2.19 -0.16 -9.69
C ASP A 113 -2.81 1.20 -9.34
N ALA A 114 -2.89 2.12 -10.30
CA ALA A 114 -3.46 3.44 -10.08
C ALA A 114 -4.87 3.39 -9.45
N ALA A 115 -5.70 2.42 -9.84
CA ALA A 115 -7.04 2.22 -9.28
C ALA A 115 -7.01 1.81 -7.79
N ALA A 116 -6.01 1.01 -7.40
CA ALA A 116 -5.86 0.52 -6.03
C ALA A 116 -5.43 1.63 -5.07
N ALA A 117 -5.03 2.80 -5.58
CA ALA A 117 -4.72 3.98 -4.78
C ALA A 117 -5.97 4.76 -4.31
N LEU A 118 -7.10 4.59 -5.00
CA LEU A 118 -8.32 5.38 -4.77
C LEU A 118 -8.93 5.17 -3.37
N PRO A 119 -9.06 3.95 -2.81
CA PRO A 119 -9.71 3.78 -1.51
C PRO A 119 -9.02 4.52 -0.36
N ALA A 120 -7.68 4.46 -0.30
CA ALA A 120 -6.92 5.18 0.73
C ALA A 120 -6.99 6.70 0.55
N LEU A 121 -6.95 7.19 -0.70
CA LEU A 121 -7.16 8.60 -1.02
C LEU A 121 -8.56 9.09 -0.63
N ALA A 122 -9.60 8.28 -0.86
CA ALA A 122 -10.97 8.62 -0.48
C ALA A 122 -11.11 8.72 1.05
N LEU A 123 -10.51 7.77 1.79
CA LEU A 123 -10.50 7.80 3.25
C LEU A 123 -9.76 9.03 3.79
N ARG A 124 -8.57 9.34 3.27
CA ARG A 124 -7.82 10.55 3.62
C ARG A 124 -8.65 11.81 3.39
N ASN A 125 -9.30 11.92 2.24
CA ASN A 125 -10.09 13.11 1.90
C ASN A 125 -11.39 13.20 2.74
N ALA A 126 -11.93 12.09 3.23
CA ALA A 126 -13.04 12.13 4.18
C ALA A 126 -12.63 12.81 5.50
N PHE A 127 -11.39 12.62 5.96
CA PHE A 127 -10.87 13.34 7.12
C PHE A 127 -10.59 14.82 6.83
N ASP A 128 -10.20 15.19 5.61
CA ASP A 128 -10.11 16.60 5.21
C ASP A 128 -11.46 17.34 5.38
N ILE A 129 -12.58 16.65 5.11
CA ILE A 129 -13.95 17.20 5.25
C ILE A 129 -14.37 17.30 6.72
N ILE A 130 -13.96 16.35 7.57
CA ILE A 130 -14.46 16.22 8.95
C ILE A 130 -13.55 16.94 9.97
N GLY A 131 -12.25 17.05 9.70
CA GLY A 131 -11.23 17.35 10.71
C GLY A 131 -10.45 18.66 10.54
N SER A 132 -10.94 19.61 9.74
CA SER A 132 -10.24 20.90 9.58
C SER A 132 -10.23 21.71 10.88
N ASN A 133 -9.10 21.69 11.59
CA ASN A 133 -8.76 22.63 12.65
C ASN A 133 -8.72 24.06 12.10
N GLU A 134 -8.87 25.06 12.97
CA GLU A 134 -9.02 26.49 12.67
C GLU A 134 -7.92 27.12 11.78
N ASN A 135 -6.78 26.43 11.61
CA ASN A 135 -5.66 26.85 10.77
C ASN A 135 -5.53 26.07 9.44
N GLY A 136 -6.45 25.16 9.13
CA GLY A 136 -6.44 24.33 7.90
C GLY A 136 -5.27 23.33 7.81
N ASN A 137 -4.54 23.10 8.90
CA ASN A 137 -3.35 22.26 8.90
C ASN A 137 -3.69 20.78 9.17
N LYS A 138 -3.21 19.91 8.29
CA LYS A 138 -3.65 18.53 8.10
C LYS A 138 -2.79 17.57 8.91
N ASP A 139 -3.09 17.40 10.19
CA ASP A 139 -2.34 16.49 11.03
C ASP A 139 -3.03 15.11 11.14
N LEU A 140 -2.64 14.19 10.25
CA LEU A 140 -3.12 12.80 10.28
C LEU A 140 -2.38 11.95 11.34
N SER A 141 -1.33 12.47 11.99
CA SER A 141 -0.49 11.71 12.93
C SER A 141 -1.22 11.32 14.23
N SER A 142 -2.39 11.91 14.47
CA SER A 142 -3.28 11.56 15.58
C SER A 142 -4.38 10.56 15.19
N LEU A 143 -4.54 10.25 13.89
CA LEU A 143 -5.62 9.41 13.39
C LEU A 143 -5.19 7.96 13.25
N TYR A 144 -5.99 7.08 13.85
CA TYR A 144 -5.80 5.63 13.80
C TYR A 144 -6.82 5.02 12.86
N VAL A 145 -6.36 4.25 11.89
CA VAL A 145 -7.23 3.64 10.89
C VAL A 145 -7.03 2.14 10.80
N VAL A 146 -8.01 1.44 10.25
CA VAL A 146 -7.96 0.00 10.04
C VAL A 146 -8.01 -0.29 8.55
N ASP A 147 -7.13 -1.16 8.06
CA ASP A 147 -7.18 -1.73 6.72
C ASP A 147 -7.66 -3.19 6.81
N MET A 148 -8.88 -3.45 6.33
CA MET A 148 -9.49 -4.77 6.35
C MET A 148 -9.19 -5.52 5.06
N CYS A 149 -8.76 -6.78 5.18
CA CYS A 149 -8.25 -7.61 4.08
C CYS A 149 -6.95 -7.05 3.47
N ALA A 150 -6.04 -6.64 4.36
CA ALA A 150 -4.90 -5.77 4.04
C ALA A 150 -3.87 -6.38 3.07
N ALA A 151 -3.73 -7.71 2.99
CA ALA A 151 -2.67 -8.29 2.16
C ALA A 151 -2.91 -8.05 0.65
N PRO A 152 -1.87 -7.80 -0.16
CA PRO A 152 -0.44 -7.83 0.17
C PRO A 152 0.14 -6.53 0.76
N GLY A 153 -0.69 -5.52 1.06
CA GLY A 153 -0.26 -4.34 1.83
C GLY A 153 -0.10 -3.03 1.07
N GLY A 154 -0.50 -2.95 -0.21
CA GLY A 154 -0.36 -1.71 -0.99
C GLY A 154 -1.17 -0.54 -0.41
N LYS A 155 -2.42 -0.81 0.01
CA LYS A 155 -3.29 0.21 0.62
C LYS A 155 -2.82 0.56 2.03
N THR A 156 -2.43 -0.44 2.82
CA THR A 156 -1.82 -0.26 4.13
C THR A 156 -0.59 0.65 4.05
N SER A 157 0.33 0.35 3.12
CA SER A 157 1.55 1.14 2.89
C SER A 157 1.21 2.57 2.47
N GLN A 158 0.18 2.72 1.63
CA GLN A 158 -0.29 4.03 1.19
C GLN A 158 -0.85 4.86 2.35
N LEU A 159 -1.70 4.28 3.21
CA LEU A 159 -2.19 4.96 4.42
C LEU A 159 -1.03 5.39 5.31
N LEU A 160 -0.07 4.50 5.56
CA LEU A 160 1.10 4.81 6.39
C LEU A 160 1.93 5.95 5.80
N SER A 161 2.17 5.92 4.47
CA SER A 161 2.88 6.99 3.78
C SER A 161 2.13 8.33 3.72
N MET A 162 0.80 8.34 3.92
CA MET A 162 0.02 9.57 4.05
C MET A 162 0.19 10.25 5.42
N GLY A 163 0.83 9.57 6.38
CA GLY A 163 1.09 10.11 7.72
C GLY A 163 -0.01 9.82 8.75
N PHE A 164 -0.85 8.81 8.52
CA PHE A 164 -1.73 8.30 9.58
C PHE A 164 -0.90 7.83 10.78
N GLY A 165 -1.30 8.23 11.97
CA GLY A 165 -0.57 7.95 13.22
C GLY A 165 -0.42 6.47 13.53
N HIS A 166 -1.43 5.68 13.17
CA HIS A 166 -1.42 4.23 13.32
C HIS A 166 -2.33 3.56 12.30
N VAL A 167 -1.92 2.41 11.79
CA VAL A 167 -2.74 1.55 10.93
C VAL A 167 -2.78 0.14 11.51
N THR A 168 -3.97 -0.37 11.80
CA THR A 168 -4.15 -1.81 12.06
C THR A 168 -4.50 -2.52 10.76
N ALA A 169 -3.66 -3.45 10.32
CA ALA A 169 -3.84 -4.23 9.11
C ALA A 169 -4.39 -5.62 9.44
N VAL A 170 -5.67 -5.86 9.15
CA VAL A 170 -6.36 -7.12 9.44
C VAL A 170 -6.37 -8.01 8.20
N GLU A 171 -5.85 -9.22 8.29
CA GLU A 171 -5.85 -10.21 7.21
C GLU A 171 -6.23 -11.60 7.73
N SER A 172 -7.23 -12.23 7.14
CA SER A 172 -7.69 -13.55 7.58
C SER A 172 -6.75 -14.69 7.17
N ASN A 173 -5.96 -14.52 6.10
CA ASN A 173 -5.09 -15.56 5.58
C ASN A 173 -3.65 -15.41 6.08
N ALA A 174 -3.22 -16.32 6.96
CA ALA A 174 -1.87 -16.34 7.54
C ALA A 174 -0.73 -16.44 6.50
N ARG A 175 -0.97 -17.05 5.33
CA ARG A 175 0.03 -17.10 4.27
C ARG A 175 0.16 -15.75 3.57
N ARG A 176 -0.95 -15.06 3.32
CA ARG A 176 -0.95 -13.72 2.70
C ARG A 176 -0.43 -12.66 3.66
N SER A 177 -0.69 -12.79 4.96
CA SER A 177 -0.17 -11.88 5.98
C SER A 177 1.36 -11.90 6.06
N ARG A 178 2.03 -13.04 5.84
CA ARG A 178 3.50 -13.08 5.72
C ARG A 178 4.03 -12.13 4.66
N ARG A 179 3.39 -12.09 3.48
CA ARG A 179 3.78 -11.17 2.40
C ARG A 179 3.52 -9.70 2.75
N LEU A 180 2.41 -9.43 3.45
CA LEU A 180 2.12 -8.10 4.00
C LEU A 180 3.21 -7.67 4.98
N ILE A 181 3.59 -8.54 5.93
CA ILE A 181 4.65 -8.29 6.92
C ILE A 181 6.00 -8.05 6.23
N GLU A 182 6.41 -8.91 5.29
CA GLU A 182 7.63 -8.73 4.48
C GLU A 182 7.64 -7.37 3.79
N ASN A 183 6.53 -6.99 3.14
CA ASN A 183 6.41 -5.72 2.44
C ASN A 183 6.50 -4.53 3.41
N LEU A 184 5.79 -4.58 4.53
CA LEU A 184 5.82 -3.51 5.53
C LEU A 184 7.19 -3.39 6.21
N ASN A 185 7.87 -4.50 6.48
CA ASN A 185 9.24 -4.52 6.99
C ASN A 185 10.22 -3.87 6.02
N ARG A 186 10.19 -4.29 4.76
CA ARG A 186 11.01 -3.69 3.69
C ARG A 186 10.73 -2.19 3.56
N LEU A 187 9.46 -1.80 3.68
CA LEU A 187 9.04 -0.40 3.66
C LEU A 187 9.26 0.32 5.01
N GLY A 188 9.85 -0.29 6.04
CA GLY A 188 10.11 0.37 7.32
C GLY A 188 8.85 0.83 8.07
N PHE A 189 7.73 0.15 7.85
CA PHE A 189 6.41 0.50 8.38
C PHE A 189 5.89 -0.45 9.47
N TYR A 190 6.50 -1.62 9.65
CA TYR A 190 5.97 -2.71 10.47
C TYR A 190 6.32 -2.63 11.97
N THR A 191 5.44 -3.19 12.81
CA THR A 191 5.75 -3.59 14.18
C THR A 191 5.15 -4.93 14.59
N SER A 192 5.73 -5.50 15.66
CA SER A 192 5.54 -6.85 16.18
C SER A 192 4.15 -7.44 15.94
N SER A 193 4.11 -8.67 15.42
CA SER A 193 2.88 -9.45 15.26
C SER A 193 2.35 -9.86 16.63
N SER A 194 1.16 -9.40 17.00
CA SER A 194 0.38 -10.06 18.04
C SER A 194 -0.30 -11.29 17.44
N SER A 195 0.43 -12.41 17.35
CA SER A 195 -0.17 -13.72 17.10
C SER A 195 -0.79 -14.22 18.40
N SER A 196 -2.11 -14.45 18.38
CA SER A 196 -2.81 -15.16 19.46
C SER A 196 -2.74 -16.69 19.32
N GLU A 197 -1.72 -17.23 18.65
CA GLU A 197 -1.45 -18.67 18.61
C GLU A 197 0.06 -18.90 18.70
N GLU A 198 0.46 -19.72 19.68
CA GLU A 198 1.82 -20.20 19.91
C GLU A 198 2.27 -21.08 18.74
N ASP A 199 3.20 -20.60 17.91
CA ASP A 199 4.18 -21.50 17.29
C ASP A 199 5.49 -20.76 16.99
N GLY A 200 6.59 -21.36 17.42
CA GLY A 200 7.91 -20.75 17.49
C GLY A 200 8.51 -20.45 16.11
N GLY A 201 8.84 -19.18 15.88
CA GLY A 201 9.57 -18.72 14.71
C GLY A 201 10.47 -17.53 15.08
N GLU A 202 11.76 -17.71 14.82
CA GLU A 202 12.91 -16.87 15.18
C GLU A 202 12.71 -15.36 14.88
N GLU A 203 12.70 -14.52 15.93
CA GLU A 203 12.74 -13.06 15.82
C GLU A 203 14.10 -12.61 15.25
N ALA A 204 14.08 -12.10 14.03
CA ALA A 204 15.23 -11.42 13.46
C ALA A 204 15.38 -10.03 14.10
N LEU A 205 16.29 -9.93 15.08
CA LEU A 205 16.82 -8.67 15.60
C LEU A 205 17.45 -7.86 14.45
N LEU A 206 16.93 -6.65 14.21
CA LEU A 206 17.66 -5.58 13.55
C LEU A 206 17.95 -4.47 14.56
N SER A 207 19.22 -4.11 14.62
CA SER A 207 19.87 -3.23 15.58
C SER A 207 19.23 -1.84 15.65
N GLN A 208 18.88 -1.46 16.87
CA GLN A 208 18.48 -0.12 17.27
C GLN A 208 19.66 0.85 17.12
N GLU A 209 19.49 1.93 16.35
CA GLU A 209 20.11 3.25 16.57
C GLU A 209 19.52 4.27 15.57
N GLU A 210 18.47 4.99 16.00
CA GLU A 210 18.15 6.41 15.69
C GLU A 210 16.73 6.72 16.22
N GLY A 211 16.67 7.38 17.38
CA GLY A 211 15.50 8.05 17.99
C GLY A 211 14.12 7.42 17.81
N GLU A 212 13.71 6.54 18.75
CA GLU A 212 12.31 6.20 19.13
C GLU A 212 11.20 6.56 18.12
N ARG A 213 11.30 6.08 16.87
CA ARG A 213 10.19 6.18 15.92
C ARG A 213 9.19 5.12 16.34
N LYS A 214 8.11 5.56 17.00
CA LYS A 214 7.01 4.66 17.35
C LYS A 214 6.57 3.89 16.10
N PRO A 215 6.39 2.59 16.21
CA PRO A 215 5.92 1.80 15.09
C PRO A 215 4.54 2.27 14.60
N LEU A 216 4.34 2.26 13.28
CA LEU A 216 3.14 2.82 12.66
C LEU A 216 2.06 1.78 12.32
N CYS A 217 2.37 0.47 12.28
CA CYS A 217 1.42 -0.54 11.83
C CYS A 217 1.47 -1.89 12.57
N ASP A 218 0.32 -2.31 13.12
CA ASP A 218 0.09 -3.65 13.63
C ASP A 218 -0.52 -4.55 12.55
N VAL A 219 -0.02 -5.77 12.39
CA VAL A 219 -0.64 -6.79 11.53
C VAL A 219 -1.36 -7.82 12.40
N VAL A 220 -2.67 -7.95 12.20
CA VAL A 220 -3.52 -8.88 12.94
C VAL A 220 -4.06 -9.96 12.01
N ILE A 221 -3.81 -11.21 12.36
CA ILE A 221 -4.36 -12.36 11.62
C ILE A 221 -5.73 -12.70 12.22
N SER A 222 -6.81 -12.26 11.58
CA SER A 222 -8.18 -12.48 12.06
C SER A 222 -9.19 -12.41 10.94
N ASP A 223 -10.35 -13.06 11.13
CA ASP A 223 -11.55 -12.77 10.34
C ASP A 223 -12.01 -11.34 10.66
N GLY A 224 -12.08 -10.48 9.64
CA GLY A 224 -12.51 -9.09 9.79
C GLY A 224 -13.96 -8.92 10.24
N ARG A 225 -14.78 -9.98 10.18
CA ARG A 225 -16.18 -9.97 10.69
C ARG A 225 -16.26 -10.12 12.20
N SER A 226 -15.25 -10.70 12.83
CA SER A 226 -15.19 -10.96 14.27
C SER A 226 -14.10 -10.15 14.98
N TRP A 227 -13.20 -9.52 14.22
CA TRP A 227 -12.17 -8.68 14.78
C TRP A 227 -12.79 -7.44 15.43
N LEU A 228 -12.27 -7.09 16.60
CA LEU A 228 -12.59 -5.87 17.30
C LEU A 228 -11.29 -5.21 17.79
N PRO A 229 -11.23 -3.88 17.90
CA PRO A 229 -10.05 -3.19 18.42
C PRO A 229 -9.78 -3.58 19.87
N SER A 230 -8.51 -3.59 20.28
CA SER A 230 -8.02 -4.12 21.57
C SER A 230 -8.71 -3.57 22.82
N SER A 231 -9.40 -2.43 22.73
CA SER A 231 -10.18 -1.80 23.81
C SER A 231 -11.61 -2.33 23.98
N SER A 232 -12.03 -3.31 23.18
CA SER A 232 -13.40 -3.85 23.17
C SER A 232 -13.55 -5.25 23.78
N LYS A 233 -12.45 -5.82 24.28
CA LYS A 233 -12.53 -6.99 25.16
C LYS A 233 -12.98 -6.48 26.53
N GLU A 234 -14.25 -6.66 26.86
CA GLU A 234 -14.75 -6.48 28.23
C GLU A 234 -13.80 -7.23 29.18
N GLU A 235 -13.28 -6.52 30.18
CA GLU A 235 -12.59 -7.13 31.30
C GLU A 235 -13.56 -8.13 31.94
N GLU A 236 -13.31 -9.43 31.80
CA GLU A 236 -13.83 -10.40 32.76
C GLU A 236 -13.19 -10.04 34.10
N ASP A 237 -14.00 -9.37 34.93
CA ASP A 237 -13.76 -8.95 36.30
C ASP A 237 -13.19 -10.11 37.13
N THR A 238 -11.86 -10.22 37.13
CA THR A 238 -11.10 -11.00 38.10
C THR A 238 -10.43 -9.99 39.01
N GLY A 239 -11.23 -9.50 39.96
CA GLY A 239 -10.82 -8.48 40.91
C GLY A 239 -9.46 -8.75 41.54
N ASP A 240 -8.50 -7.88 41.23
CA ASP A 240 -7.50 -7.46 42.20
C ASP A 240 -7.15 -5.99 41.95
N SER A 241 -7.17 -5.23 43.04
CA SER A 241 -6.98 -3.80 43.09
C SER A 241 -5.51 -3.45 42.97
N SER A 242 -5.09 -3.01 41.79
CA SER A 242 -3.91 -2.14 41.64
C SER A 242 -4.18 -1.09 40.59
N GLU A 243 -4.09 0.18 40.97
CA GLU A 243 -4.23 1.36 40.12
C GLU A 243 -3.18 1.35 38.98
N GLY A 244 -3.51 0.65 37.90
CA GLY A 244 -2.85 0.80 36.61
C GLY A 244 -3.48 1.96 35.85
N VAL A 245 -2.66 2.82 35.26
CA VAL A 245 -3.10 3.87 34.34
C VAL A 245 -3.90 3.20 33.22
N ALA A 246 -5.22 3.39 33.22
CA ALA A 246 -6.12 2.85 32.21
C ALA A 246 -5.63 3.30 30.83
N ALA A 247 -5.25 2.36 29.98
CA ALA A 247 -4.90 2.64 28.60
C ALA A 247 -6.15 3.24 27.92
N GLU A 248 -6.09 4.53 27.57
CA GLU A 248 -7.15 5.17 26.79
C GLU A 248 -7.43 4.32 25.56
N ALA A 249 -8.69 3.93 25.39
CA ALA A 249 -9.14 3.13 24.26
C ALA A 249 -8.62 3.74 22.95
N SER A 250 -7.88 2.97 22.15
CA SER A 250 -7.45 3.42 20.82
C SER A 250 -8.68 3.60 19.94
N VAL A 251 -9.17 4.84 19.84
CA VAL A 251 -10.31 5.19 18.99
C VAL A 251 -9.93 4.91 17.55
N VAL A 252 -10.64 4.00 16.88
CA VAL A 252 -10.51 3.83 15.43
C VAL A 252 -11.24 5.00 14.76
N ASN A 253 -10.49 5.87 14.09
CA ASN A 253 -11.03 7.04 13.40
C ASN A 253 -11.62 6.68 12.03
N GLY A 254 -11.13 5.64 11.38
CA GLY A 254 -11.60 5.23 10.05
C GLY A 254 -11.27 3.79 9.70
N ILE A 255 -12.08 3.22 8.81
CA ILE A 255 -11.90 1.85 8.34
C ILE A 255 -11.89 1.87 6.82
N LEU A 256 -10.83 1.33 6.23
CA LEU A 256 -10.75 0.98 4.83
C LEU A 256 -11.19 -0.48 4.69
N LEU A 257 -12.29 -0.70 3.98
CA LEU A 257 -12.80 -2.05 3.69
C LEU A 257 -12.68 -2.33 2.19
N ASP A 258 -11.57 -2.96 1.80
CA ASP A 258 -11.38 -3.45 0.43
C ASP A 258 -11.79 -4.92 0.34
N VAL A 259 -13.10 -5.13 0.19
CA VAL A 259 -13.71 -6.46 0.27
C VAL A 259 -13.11 -7.39 -0.79
N PRO A 260 -12.73 -8.63 -0.44
CA PRO A 260 -12.31 -9.63 -1.42
C PRO A 260 -13.40 -9.82 -2.47
N CYS A 261 -13.09 -9.49 -3.72
CA CYS A 261 -14.00 -9.60 -4.83
C CYS A 261 -13.61 -10.78 -5.75
N SER A 262 -14.47 -11.11 -6.71
CA SER A 262 -14.19 -12.10 -7.76
C SER A 262 -12.98 -11.74 -8.64
N ALA A 263 -12.37 -10.57 -8.42
CA ALA A 263 -11.19 -10.03 -9.10
C ALA A 263 -11.35 -9.91 -10.62
N THR A 264 -12.58 -9.97 -11.15
CA THR A 264 -12.88 -9.86 -12.58
C THR A 264 -12.35 -8.55 -13.19
N GLY A 265 -12.31 -7.47 -12.40
CA GLY A 265 -11.70 -6.19 -12.78
C GLY A 265 -10.18 -6.23 -12.96
N THR A 266 -9.49 -7.29 -12.52
CA THR A 266 -8.05 -7.50 -12.71
C THR A 266 -7.71 -8.31 -13.96
N GLY A 267 -8.71 -8.63 -14.80
CA GLY A 267 -8.54 -9.52 -15.97
C GLY A 267 -7.45 -9.09 -16.96
N ALA A 268 -7.11 -7.79 -17.01
CA ALA A 268 -5.97 -7.30 -17.79
C ALA A 268 -4.62 -7.81 -17.26
N HIS A 269 -4.47 -7.95 -15.94
CA HIS A 269 -3.25 -8.46 -15.29
C HIS A 269 -3.30 -9.98 -15.07
N ASN A 270 -4.49 -10.50 -14.76
CA ASN A 270 -4.73 -11.91 -14.46
C ASN A 270 -5.86 -12.44 -15.37
N PRO A 271 -5.59 -12.71 -16.66
CA PRO A 271 -6.61 -13.14 -17.61
C PRO A 271 -7.29 -14.46 -17.23
N ASP A 272 -6.62 -15.31 -16.44
CA ASP A 272 -7.22 -16.56 -15.94
C ASP A 272 -8.38 -16.33 -14.97
N VAL A 273 -8.47 -15.16 -14.34
CA VAL A 273 -9.62 -14.78 -13.48
C VAL A 273 -10.90 -14.63 -14.31
N LEU A 274 -10.78 -14.30 -15.60
CA LEU A 274 -11.91 -14.24 -16.55
C LEU A 274 -12.33 -15.63 -17.07
N ARG A 275 -11.50 -16.66 -16.83
CA ARG A 275 -11.70 -18.03 -17.33
C ARG A 275 -12.23 -18.99 -16.27
N LYS A 276 -12.71 -18.51 -15.12
CA LYS A 276 -13.38 -19.37 -14.14
C LYS A 276 -14.65 -19.95 -14.75
N ASP A 277 -14.49 -21.11 -15.39
CA ASP A 277 -15.55 -22.00 -15.83
C ASP A 277 -16.20 -22.56 -14.55
N PRO A 278 -17.50 -22.36 -14.31
CA PRO A 278 -18.17 -22.87 -13.11
C PRO A 278 -18.07 -24.41 -12.94
N ASP A 279 -17.65 -25.14 -13.97
CA ASP A 279 -17.55 -26.60 -13.98
C ASP A 279 -16.13 -27.15 -13.67
N LEU A 280 -15.14 -26.30 -13.41
CA LEU A 280 -13.78 -26.72 -13.04
C LEU A 280 -13.43 -26.21 -11.64
N GLY A 281 -13.99 -26.90 -10.63
CA GLY A 281 -13.74 -26.69 -9.21
C GLY A 281 -12.39 -27.21 -8.73
#